data_AF-A0A2R6FQZ8-F1
#
_entry.id   AF-A0A2R6FQZ8-F1
#
_cell.length_a   1.000
_cell.length_b   1.000
_cell.length_c   1.000
_cell.angle_alpha   90.00
_cell.angle_beta   90.00
_cell.angle_gamma   90.00
#
_symmetry.space_group_name_H-M   'P 1'
#
loop_
_entity.id
_entity.type
_entity.pdbx_description
1 polymer ?
#
loop_
_entity_poly.entity_id
_entity_poly.type
_entity_poly.pdbx_seq_one_letter_code
_entity_poly.pdbx_strand_id
1 'polypeptide(L)'
;MSEGEKKMVNFRVEQSQRRKWEEHVEGSNEYTSLSQLIRLAVERQIDEPDRNEGGLDAATKDRINELVERSRQTEGKIDRMQDRLETVEKHLQEAPEDIKELAGEVFDVLPQKPSDREVKRLFSDETTPVIGDVVESGKIEDIAGYLDKKEYEVRRAIENLQQDTSLVGSVVIGDQERFYREG
;
A
#
# COMPACT_ATOMS: atom_id res chain seq x y z
N MET A 1 43.68 0.10 45.30
CA MET A 1 43.51 -0.26 43.88
C MET A 1 44.34 -1.49 43.64
N SER A 2 43.74 -2.66 43.45
CA SER A 2 44.52 -3.88 43.19
C SER A 2 44.87 -3.92 41.71
N GLU A 3 46.14 -3.68 41.40
CA GLU A 3 46.73 -4.01 40.10
C GLU A 3 46.60 -5.52 39.90
N GLY A 4 45.81 -5.94 38.91
CA GLY A 4 45.73 -7.35 38.52
C GLY A 4 47.08 -7.80 37.95
N GLU A 5 47.69 -8.81 38.58
CA GLU A 5 48.94 -9.41 38.14
C GLU A 5 48.79 -9.96 36.70
N LYS A 6 49.46 -9.34 35.72
CA LYS A 6 49.42 -9.79 34.32
C LYS A 6 50.33 -11.00 34.14
N LYS A 7 49.75 -12.17 33.88
CA LYS A 7 50.49 -13.40 33.57
C LYS A 7 50.50 -13.66 32.06
N MET A 8 51.66 -14.03 31.52
CA MET A 8 51.78 -14.48 30.14
C MET A 8 51.44 -15.96 30.04
N VAL A 9 50.53 -16.30 29.14
CA VAL A 9 50.14 -17.68 28.85
C VAL A 9 50.57 -18.01 27.43
N ASN A 10 51.51 -18.95 27.29
CA ASN A 10 51.96 -19.44 26.01
C ASN A 10 51.19 -20.72 25.65
N PHE A 11 50.61 -20.76 24.46
CA PHE A 11 49.93 -21.95 23.96
C PHE A 11 50.34 -22.21 22.50
N ARG A 12 50.28 -23.48 22.09
CA ARG A 12 50.64 -23.89 20.73
C ARG A 12 49.39 -24.00 19.88
N VAL A 13 49.46 -23.47 18.67
CA VAL A 13 48.43 -23.58 17.65
C VAL A 13 49.07 -23.92 16.33
N GLU A 14 48.29 -24.53 15.44
CA GLU A 14 48.72 -24.72 14.06
C GLU A 14 48.92 -23.37 13.36
N GLN A 15 49.89 -23.32 12.45
CA GLN A 15 50.20 -22.11 11.69
C GLN A 15 49.01 -21.65 10.85
N SER A 16 48.24 -22.58 10.30
CA SER A 16 47.00 -22.33 9.56
C SER A 16 45.96 -21.62 10.43
N GLN A 17 45.80 -22.07 11.67
CA GLN A 17 44.85 -21.51 12.63
C GLN A 17 45.25 -20.10 13.06
N ARG A 18 46.55 -19.89 13.32
CA ARG A 18 47.09 -18.57 13.63
C ARG A 18 46.83 -17.56 12.51
N ARG A 19 47.10 -17.96 11.27
CA ARG A 19 46.89 -17.11 10.09
C ARG A 19 45.43 -16.67 9.95
N LYS A 20 44.48 -17.59 10.12
CA LYS A 20 43.04 -17.27 10.09
C LYS A 20 42.66 -16.20 11.11
N TRP A 21 43.24 -16.27 12.31
CA TRP A 21 43.00 -15.28 13.36
C TRP A 21 43.62 -13.93 13.03
N GLU A 22 44.85 -13.92 12.49
CA GLU A 22 45.53 -12.69 12.04
C GLU A 22 44.71 -12.00 10.93
N GLU A 23 44.27 -12.74 9.91
CA GLU A 23 43.40 -12.24 8.83
C GLU A 23 42.07 -11.70 9.37
N HIS A 24 41.48 -12.36 10.38
CA HIS A 24 40.23 -11.89 11.01
C HIS A 24 40.40 -10.59 11.80
N VAL A 25 41.54 -10.41 12.47
CA VAL A 25 41.86 -9.16 13.19
C VAL A 25 42.12 -8.04 12.19
N GLU A 26 42.85 -8.29 11.10
CA GLU A 26 43.12 -7.29 10.07
C GLU A 26 41.85 -6.83 9.34
N GLY A 27 40.88 -7.73 9.15
CA GLY A 27 39.61 -7.44 8.49
C GLY A 27 38.53 -6.83 9.39
N SER A 28 38.77 -6.69 10.69
CA SER A 28 37.76 -6.25 11.67
C SER A 28 38.22 -5.03 12.46
N ASN A 29 37.35 -4.03 12.59
CA ASN A 29 37.56 -2.89 13.49
C ASN A 29 37.26 -3.21 14.96
N GLU A 30 36.76 -4.42 15.26
CA GLU A 30 36.37 -4.84 16.61
C GLU A 30 37.57 -5.27 17.47
N TYR A 31 38.68 -5.69 16.83
CA TYR A 31 39.84 -6.23 17.51
C TYR A 31 41.10 -5.46 17.13
N THR A 32 41.87 -5.03 18.12
CA THR A 32 43.15 -4.32 17.91
C THR A 32 44.36 -5.25 17.89
N SER A 33 44.21 -6.48 18.41
CA SER A 33 45.27 -7.48 18.43
C SER A 33 44.73 -8.90 18.61
N LEU A 34 45.54 -9.88 18.23
CA LEU A 34 45.27 -11.31 18.46
C LEU A 34 45.00 -11.62 19.94
N SER A 35 45.75 -10.98 20.85
CA SER A 35 45.58 -11.17 22.29
C SER A 35 44.23 -10.66 22.78
N GLN A 36 43.73 -9.56 22.21
CA GLN A 36 42.40 -9.03 22.53
C GLN A 36 41.30 -9.98 22.02
N LEU A 37 41.44 -10.47 20.79
CA LEU A 37 40.53 -11.46 20.22
C LEU A 37 40.43 -12.72 21.11
N ILE A 38 41.58 -13.30 21.48
CA ILE A 38 41.61 -14.51 22.31
C ILE A 38 41.01 -14.24 23.70
N ARG A 39 41.35 -13.11 24.33
CA ARG A 39 40.81 -12.76 25.65
C ARG A 39 39.28 -12.64 25.60
N LEU A 40 38.74 -11.89 24.64
CA LEU A 40 37.30 -11.69 24.51
C LEU A 40 36.57 -12.99 24.16
N ALA A 41 37.14 -13.83 23.30
CA ALA A 41 36.58 -15.14 22.98
C ALA A 41 36.53 -16.05 24.20
N VAL A 42 37.59 -16.06 25.01
CA VAL A 42 37.66 -16.86 26.25
C VAL A 42 36.71 -16.32 27.31
N GLU A 43 36.65 -15.00 27.51
CA GLU A 43 35.69 -14.36 28.44
C GLU A 43 34.25 -14.70 28.04
N ARG A 44 33.91 -14.54 26.76
CA ARG A 44 32.59 -14.91 26.24
C ARG A 44 32.27 -16.39 26.45
N GLN A 45 33.23 -17.29 26.23
CA GLN A 45 33.03 -18.73 26.42
C GLN A 45 32.86 -19.12 27.90
N ILE A 46 33.52 -18.40 28.81
CA ILE A 46 33.38 -18.59 30.26
C ILE A 46 32.02 -18.07 30.75
N ASP A 47 31.58 -16.92 30.22
CA ASP A 47 30.29 -16.32 30.58
C ASP A 47 29.09 -17.06 29.95
N GLU A 48 29.29 -17.73 28.81
CA GLU A 48 28.27 -18.47 28.07
C GLU A 48 28.65 -19.95 27.83
N PRO A 49 28.82 -20.77 28.89
CA PRO A 49 29.30 -22.16 28.74
C PRO A 49 28.37 -23.07 27.94
N ASP A 50 27.08 -22.71 27.80
CA ASP A 50 26.04 -23.52 27.12
C ASP A 50 25.65 -23.00 25.72
N ARG A 51 26.30 -21.96 25.19
CA ARG A 51 25.99 -21.47 23.83
C ARG A 51 26.91 -22.10 22.79
N ASN A 52 26.79 -23.41 22.61
CA ASN A 52 27.34 -24.08 21.44
C ASN A 52 26.37 -25.14 20.93
N GLU A 53 25.48 -24.74 20.03
CA GLU A 53 25.10 -25.42 18.77
C GLU A 53 23.84 -24.73 18.21
N GLY A 54 23.80 -24.55 16.89
CA GLY A 54 22.77 -23.78 16.15
C GLY A 54 21.36 -24.37 16.17
N GLY A 55 20.74 -24.46 17.34
CA GLY A 55 19.30 -24.56 17.51
C GLY A 55 18.73 -23.19 17.84
N LEU A 56 17.75 -22.73 17.07
CA LEU A 56 16.83 -21.69 17.55
C LEU A 56 16.36 -22.10 18.95
N ASP A 57 16.66 -21.26 19.95
CA ASP A 57 16.17 -21.42 21.33
C ASP A 57 14.68 -21.80 21.30
N ALA A 58 14.28 -22.76 22.12
CA ALA A 58 12.90 -23.26 22.15
C ALA A 58 11.89 -22.12 22.30
N ALA A 59 12.20 -21.10 23.09
CA ALA A 59 11.34 -19.92 23.23
C ALA A 59 11.27 -19.07 21.94
N THR A 60 12.33 -19.06 21.14
CA THR A 60 12.32 -18.40 19.82
C THR A 60 11.53 -19.21 18.79
N LYS A 61 11.63 -20.55 18.82
CA LYS A 61 10.85 -21.44 17.96
C LYS A 61 9.35 -21.36 18.25
N ASP A 62 8.97 -21.26 19.52
CA ASP A 62 7.57 -21.09 19.93
C ASP A 62 7.01 -19.73 19.48
N ARG A 63 7.79 -18.65 19.59
CA ARG A 63 7.40 -17.32 19.07
C ARG A 63 7.23 -17.31 17.55
N ILE A 64 8.08 -18.02 16.81
CA ILE A 64 7.96 -18.14 15.36
C ILE A 64 6.69 -18.91 15.00
N ASN A 65 6.38 -20.01 15.69
CA ASN A 65 5.15 -20.77 15.46
C ASN A 65 3.90 -19.92 15.76
N GLU A 66 3.91 -19.13 16.83
CA GLU A 66 2.82 -18.20 17.14
C GLU A 66 2.66 -17.12 16.07
N LEU A 67 3.77 -16.57 15.55
CA LEU A 67 3.78 -15.62 14.45
C LEU A 67 3.20 -16.21 13.15
N VAL A 68 3.58 -17.45 12.81
CA VAL A 68 3.04 -18.17 11.64
C VAL A 68 1.54 -18.38 11.78
N GLU A 69 1.06 -18.75 12.95
CA GLU A 69 -0.38 -18.95 13.18
C GLU A 69 -1.18 -17.64 13.12
N ARG A 70 -0.63 -16.55 13.66
CA ARG A 70 -1.21 -15.20 13.49
C ARG A 70 -1.20 -14.74 12.03
N SER A 71 -0.17 -15.10 11.24
CA SER A 71 -0.13 -14.82 9.81
C SER A 71 -1.26 -15.52 9.07
N ARG A 72 -1.44 -16.83 9.29
CA ARG A 72 -2.54 -17.61 8.72
C ARG A 72 -3.91 -17.08 9.11
N GLN A 73 -4.06 -16.64 10.36
CA GLN A 73 -5.32 -16.02 10.81
C GLN A 73 -5.59 -14.69 10.10
N THR A 74 -4.54 -13.93 9.78
CA THR A 74 -4.64 -12.65 9.07
C THR A 74 -4.97 -12.89 7.60
N GLU A 75 -4.30 -13.84 6.94
CA GLU A 75 -4.62 -14.30 5.58
C GLU A 75 -6.10 -14.70 5.48
N GLY A 76 -6.59 -15.56 6.38
CA GLY A 76 -8.01 -15.95 6.36
C GLY A 76 -8.99 -14.81 6.73
N LYS A 77 -8.54 -13.71 7.34
CA LYS A 77 -9.37 -12.50 7.51
C LYS A 77 -9.39 -11.66 6.22
N ILE A 78 -8.26 -11.57 5.53
CA ILE A 78 -8.15 -10.88 4.24
C ILE A 78 -8.98 -11.61 3.18
N ASP A 79 -8.92 -12.93 3.09
CA ASP A 79 -9.73 -13.72 2.15
C ASP A 79 -11.23 -13.47 2.39
N ARG A 80 -11.68 -13.51 3.65
CA ARG A 80 -13.08 -13.18 3.99
C ARG A 80 -13.46 -11.73 3.72
N MET A 81 -12.51 -10.80 3.77
CA MET A 81 -12.75 -9.41 3.37
C MET A 81 -12.89 -9.30 1.86
N GLN A 82 -12.09 -10.03 1.09
CA GLN A 82 -12.19 -10.12 -0.36
C GLN A 82 -13.53 -10.74 -0.79
N ASP A 83 -13.94 -11.86 -0.19
CA ASP A 83 -15.23 -12.49 -0.47
C ASP A 83 -16.41 -11.54 -0.20
N ARG A 84 -16.32 -10.77 0.91
CA ARG A 84 -17.32 -9.76 1.27
C ARG A 84 -17.31 -8.57 0.32
N LEU A 85 -16.12 -8.12 -0.11
CA LEU A 85 -16.00 -7.06 -1.10
C LEU A 85 -16.58 -7.50 -2.44
N GLU A 86 -16.24 -8.69 -2.93
CA GLU A 86 -16.80 -9.24 -4.16
C GLU A 86 -18.32 -9.41 -4.08
N THR A 87 -18.84 -9.83 -2.92
CA THR A 87 -20.29 -9.90 -2.68
C THR A 87 -20.94 -8.52 -2.69
N VAL A 88 -20.31 -7.52 -2.06
CA VAL A 88 -20.78 -6.12 -2.05
C VAL A 88 -20.69 -5.52 -3.45
N GLU A 89 -19.62 -5.75 -4.19
CA GLU A 89 -19.44 -5.34 -5.58
C GLU A 89 -20.44 -6.03 -6.50
N LYS A 90 -20.81 -7.28 -6.25
CA LYS A 90 -21.83 -7.98 -7.03
C LYS A 90 -23.24 -7.42 -6.78
N HIS A 91 -23.61 -7.16 -5.53
CA HIS A 91 -24.83 -6.37 -5.22
C HIS A 91 -24.71 -4.93 -5.78
N LEU A 92 -23.48 -4.43 -5.79
CA LEU A 92 -22.90 -3.27 -6.46
C LEU A 92 -23.00 -3.26 -7.99
N GLN A 93 -23.29 -4.38 -8.65
CA GLN A 93 -23.22 -4.53 -10.12
C GLN A 93 -24.54 -5.01 -10.69
N GLU A 94 -25.32 -5.78 -9.92
CA GLU A 94 -26.75 -5.94 -10.14
C GLU A 94 -27.39 -4.56 -9.95
N ALA A 95 -27.44 -3.78 -11.02
CA ALA A 95 -28.13 -2.51 -11.05
C ALA A 95 -29.58 -2.80 -10.68
N PRO A 96 -30.09 -2.28 -9.53
CA PRO A 96 -31.53 -2.18 -9.36
C PRO A 96 -32.08 -1.49 -10.61
N GLU A 97 -33.29 -1.83 -11.07
CA GLU A 97 -33.90 -1.15 -12.23
C GLU A 97 -33.77 0.39 -12.13
N ASP A 98 -33.77 0.91 -10.89
CA ASP A 98 -33.47 2.28 -10.48
C ASP A 98 -32.21 2.92 -11.11
N ILE A 99 -31.15 2.15 -11.42
CA ILE A 99 -29.91 2.72 -11.99
C ILE A 99 -30.03 2.93 -13.50
N LYS A 100 -30.81 2.10 -14.21
CA LYS A 100 -31.07 2.32 -15.64
C LYS A 100 -32.00 3.50 -15.84
N GLU A 101 -32.99 3.65 -14.96
CA GLU A 101 -33.85 4.84 -14.91
C GLU A 101 -33.03 6.08 -14.57
N LEU A 102 -32.19 6.02 -13.53
CA LEU A 102 -31.27 7.10 -13.18
C LEU A 102 -30.27 7.42 -14.30
N ALA A 103 -29.79 6.43 -15.05
CA ALA A 103 -28.94 6.67 -16.22
C ALA A 103 -29.69 7.47 -17.30
N GLY A 104 -30.98 7.24 -17.51
CA GLY A 104 -31.81 8.09 -18.37
C GLY A 104 -31.88 9.54 -17.86
N GLU A 105 -32.21 9.71 -16.58
CA GLU A 105 -32.29 11.04 -15.94
C GLU A 105 -30.96 11.79 -16.00
N VAL A 106 -29.85 11.10 -15.69
CA VAL A 106 -28.49 11.64 -15.77
C VAL A 106 -28.15 12.03 -17.20
N PHE A 107 -28.50 11.20 -18.18
CA PHE A 107 -28.26 11.51 -19.59
C PHE A 107 -28.98 12.80 -20.02
N ASP A 108 -30.21 13.00 -19.60
CA ASP A 108 -31.01 14.16 -19.99
C ASP A 108 -30.43 15.48 -19.49
N VAL A 109 -29.86 15.47 -18.29
CA VAL A 109 -29.26 16.65 -17.65
C VAL A 109 -27.80 16.91 -18.03
N LEU A 110 -27.12 15.93 -18.65
CA LEU A 110 -25.74 16.11 -19.09
C LEU A 110 -25.62 17.19 -20.17
N PRO A 111 -24.57 18.03 -20.13
CA PRO A 111 -24.33 19.01 -21.18
C PRO A 111 -23.97 18.30 -22.49
N GLN A 112 -24.25 18.92 -23.63
CA GLN A 112 -23.73 18.43 -24.91
C GLN A 112 -22.22 18.66 -24.98
N LYS A 113 -21.53 17.86 -25.80
CA LYS A 113 -20.09 18.02 -26.05
C LYS A 113 -19.77 19.49 -26.34
N PRO A 114 -19.00 20.16 -25.46
CA PRO A 114 -18.67 21.55 -25.68
C PRO A 114 -17.83 21.66 -26.96
N SER A 115 -18.17 22.59 -27.84
CA SER A 115 -17.32 22.91 -28.97
C SER A 115 -15.98 23.48 -28.47
N ASP A 116 -14.90 23.35 -29.25
CA ASP A 116 -13.57 23.86 -28.87
C ASP A 116 -13.55 25.34 -28.42
N ARG A 117 -14.54 26.13 -28.88
CA ARG A 117 -14.75 27.53 -28.49
C ARG A 117 -15.42 27.71 -27.13
N GLU A 118 -16.26 26.76 -26.72
CA GLU A 118 -16.97 26.74 -25.43
C GLU A 118 -16.10 26.19 -24.31
N VAL A 119 -15.24 25.19 -24.60
CA VAL A 119 -14.22 24.74 -23.66
C VAL A 119 -13.38 25.94 -23.21
N LYS A 120 -12.99 26.83 -24.15
CA LYS A 120 -12.33 28.14 -23.87
C LYS A 120 -13.04 29.04 -22.87
N ARG A 121 -14.37 29.06 -22.86
CA ARG A 121 -15.17 29.85 -21.92
C ARG A 121 -15.30 29.16 -20.56
N LEU A 122 -15.41 27.83 -20.54
CA LEU A 122 -15.40 27.02 -19.31
C LEU A 122 -14.06 27.08 -18.56
N PHE A 123 -12.94 27.41 -19.22
CA PHE A 123 -11.66 27.71 -18.55
C PHE A 123 -11.61 29.10 -17.89
N SER A 124 -12.62 29.97 -18.06
CA SER A 124 -12.52 31.39 -17.70
C SER A 124 -13.40 31.84 -16.52
N ASP A 125 -14.44 31.09 -16.13
CA ASP A 125 -15.35 31.51 -15.05
C ASP A 125 -15.70 30.37 -14.07
N GLU A 126 -15.59 30.66 -12.77
CA GLU A 126 -15.89 29.80 -11.62
C GLU A 126 -17.40 29.64 -11.32
N THR A 127 -18.28 30.13 -12.18
CA THR A 127 -19.72 30.20 -11.88
C THR A 127 -20.53 29.25 -12.74
N THR A 128 -21.30 28.37 -12.09
CA THR A 128 -22.27 27.43 -12.68
C THR A 128 -23.50 28.17 -13.17
N PRO A 129 -23.76 28.29 -14.50
CA PRO A 129 -25.07 28.65 -14.99
C PRO A 129 -25.85 27.34 -15.17
N VAL A 130 -26.80 27.06 -14.28
CA VAL A 130 -27.85 26.08 -14.61
C VAL A 130 -28.74 26.76 -15.65
N ILE A 131 -28.68 26.33 -16.91
CA ILE A 131 -29.53 26.87 -17.98
C ILE A 131 -30.64 25.84 -18.28
N GLY A 132 -31.80 26.03 -17.66
CA GLY A 132 -32.94 25.12 -17.81
C GLY A 132 -32.72 23.79 -17.08
N ASP A 133 -32.93 22.68 -17.77
CA ASP A 133 -32.79 21.32 -17.21
C ASP A 133 -31.40 20.70 -17.42
N VAL A 134 -30.41 21.50 -17.84
CA VAL A 134 -29.05 21.03 -18.14
C VAL A 134 -28.06 21.54 -17.09
N VAL A 135 -27.26 20.63 -16.56
CA VAL A 135 -26.16 20.95 -15.64
C VAL A 135 -24.90 21.22 -16.47
N GLU A 136 -24.72 22.48 -16.88
CA GLU A 136 -23.62 22.89 -17.79
C GLU A 136 -22.21 22.59 -17.27
N SER A 137 -22.04 22.38 -15.97
CA SER A 137 -20.73 22.09 -15.41
C SER A 137 -20.20 20.70 -15.79
N GLY A 138 -21.10 19.74 -16.04
CA GLY A 138 -20.77 18.33 -16.25
C GLY A 138 -20.17 17.63 -15.03
N LYS A 139 -20.20 18.27 -13.85
CA LYS A 139 -19.61 17.72 -12.61
C LYS A 139 -20.58 16.76 -11.93
N ILE A 140 -20.05 15.68 -11.35
CA ILE A 140 -20.87 14.69 -10.63
C ILE A 140 -21.59 15.33 -9.45
N GLU A 141 -20.91 16.22 -8.72
CA GLU A 141 -21.45 16.89 -7.52
C GLU A 141 -22.66 17.77 -7.88
N ASP A 142 -22.59 18.48 -9.00
CA ASP A 142 -23.67 19.36 -9.45
C ASP A 142 -24.86 18.56 -10.00
N ILE A 143 -24.60 17.46 -10.73
CA ILE A 143 -25.65 16.57 -11.24
C ILE A 143 -26.36 15.86 -10.08
N ALA A 144 -25.60 15.37 -9.09
CA ALA A 144 -26.13 14.77 -7.89
C ALA A 144 -27.01 15.75 -7.09
N GLY A 145 -26.54 16.99 -6.94
CA GLY A 145 -27.32 18.05 -6.30
C GLY A 145 -28.59 18.41 -7.05
N TYR A 146 -28.57 18.43 -8.39
CA TYR A 146 -29.74 18.74 -9.20
C TYR A 146 -30.80 17.62 -9.17
N LEU A 147 -30.38 16.36 -9.22
CA LEU A 147 -31.28 15.19 -9.23
C LEU A 147 -31.71 14.74 -7.82
N ASP A 148 -31.21 15.36 -6.75
CA ASP A 148 -31.36 14.92 -5.36
C ASP A 148 -30.94 13.45 -5.17
N LYS A 149 -29.79 13.09 -5.75
CA LYS A 149 -29.21 11.74 -5.70
C LYS A 149 -27.83 11.76 -5.07
N LYS A 150 -27.31 10.60 -4.70
CA LYS A 150 -25.95 10.50 -4.17
C LYS A 150 -24.93 10.45 -5.30
N GLU A 151 -23.77 11.06 -5.10
CA GLU A 151 -22.69 11.12 -6.10
C GLU A 151 -22.27 9.73 -6.62
N TYR A 152 -22.25 8.70 -5.76
CA TYR A 152 -21.90 7.35 -6.19
C TYR A 152 -22.96 6.74 -7.14
N GLU A 153 -24.23 7.12 -7.00
CA GLU A 153 -25.34 6.65 -7.84
C GLU A 153 -25.24 7.29 -9.22
N VAL A 154 -25.00 8.60 -9.25
CA VAL A 154 -24.75 9.35 -10.49
C VAL A 154 -23.51 8.83 -11.21
N ARG A 155 -22.40 8.61 -10.49
CA ARG A 155 -21.17 8.05 -11.07
C ARG A 155 -21.43 6.69 -11.72
N ARG A 156 -22.13 5.79 -11.02
CA ARG A 156 -22.46 4.46 -11.53
C ARG A 156 -23.39 4.53 -12.74
N ALA A 157 -24.34 5.46 -12.75
CA ALA A 157 -25.21 5.71 -13.89
C ALA A 157 -24.42 6.20 -15.11
N ILE A 158 -23.46 7.13 -14.93
CA ILE A 158 -22.55 7.59 -15.98
C ILE A 158 -21.68 6.44 -16.50
N GLU A 159 -21.09 5.64 -15.61
CA GLU A 159 -20.28 4.47 -16.00
C GLU A 159 -21.11 3.48 -16.82
N ASN A 160 -22.38 3.26 -16.46
CA ASN A 160 -23.29 2.43 -17.23
C ASN A 160 -23.56 3.02 -18.62
N LEU A 161 -23.83 4.33 -18.72
CA LEU A 161 -24.01 5.01 -20.01
C LEU A 161 -22.77 4.91 -20.90
N GLN A 162 -21.57 5.06 -20.32
CA GLN A 162 -20.30 4.94 -21.04
C GLN A 162 -20.07 3.52 -21.56
N GLN A 163 -20.35 2.50 -20.75
CA GLN A 163 -20.16 1.09 -21.12
C GLN A 163 -21.19 0.61 -22.15
N ASP A 164 -22.47 0.96 -21.97
CA ASP A 164 -23.56 0.38 -22.76
C ASP A 164 -23.85 1.15 -24.05
N THR A 165 -23.62 2.47 -24.08
CA THR A 165 -24.08 3.32 -25.19
C THR A 165 -22.94 4.05 -25.92
N SER A 166 -21.78 4.26 -25.28
CA SER A 166 -20.72 5.15 -25.79
C SER A 166 -21.20 6.59 -26.08
N LEU A 167 -22.38 6.99 -25.60
CA LEU A 167 -23.00 8.30 -25.84
C LEU A 167 -22.58 9.35 -24.81
N VAL A 168 -21.73 8.98 -23.85
CA VAL A 168 -21.23 9.88 -22.82
C VAL A 168 -19.71 9.90 -22.87
N GLY A 169 -19.15 11.10 -23.04
CA GLY A 169 -17.72 11.36 -22.98
C GLY A 169 -17.34 12.03 -21.66
N SER A 170 -16.05 11.99 -21.33
CA SER A 170 -15.50 12.80 -20.24
C SER A 170 -14.33 13.65 -20.73
N VAL A 171 -14.08 14.74 -20.02
CA VAL A 171 -12.93 15.62 -20.21
C VAL A 171 -12.44 16.08 -18.85
N VAL A 172 -11.13 16.07 -18.67
CA VAL A 172 -10.50 16.60 -17.46
C VAL A 172 -10.22 18.08 -17.68
N ILE A 173 -10.81 18.93 -16.83
CA ILE A 173 -10.61 20.39 -16.85
C ILE A 173 -10.01 20.79 -15.50
N GLY A 174 -8.72 21.11 -15.49
CA GLY A 174 -7.96 21.30 -14.25
C GLY A 174 -7.77 19.98 -13.51
N ASP A 175 -8.18 19.92 -12.24
CA ASP A 175 -8.15 18.71 -11.41
C ASP A 175 -9.52 18.00 -11.34
N GLN A 176 -10.49 18.40 -12.16
CA GLN A 176 -11.85 17.89 -12.12
C GLN A 176 -12.25 17.22 -13.43
N GLU A 177 -12.81 16.01 -13.32
CA GLU A 177 -13.42 15.31 -14.45
C GLU A 177 -14.85 15.82 -14.66
N ARG A 178 -15.19 16.08 -15.92
CA ARG A 178 -16.52 16.55 -16.34
C ARG A 178 -17.06 15.67 -17.45
N PHE A 179 -18.35 15.41 -17.42
CA PHE A 179 -19.05 14.52 -18.33
C PHE A 179 -19.95 15.29 -19.29
N TYR A 180 -20.12 14.77 -20.49
CA TYR A 180 -20.95 15.36 -21.54
C TYR A 180 -21.54 14.29 -22.46
N ARG A 181 -22.62 14.63 -23.16
CA ARG A 181 -23.21 13.79 -24.21
C ARG A 181 -22.42 13.92 -25.51
N GLU A 182 -22.04 12.80 -26.08
CA GLU A 182 -21.60 12.70 -27.48
C GLU A 182 -22.84 12.85 -28.37
N GLY A 183 -22.79 13.77 -29.34
CA GLY A 183 -23.89 14.11 -30.25
C GLY A 183 -23.96 13.22 -31.48
#